data_AF-M5AG65-F1
#
_entry.id   AF-M5AG65-F1
#
_cell.length_a   1.000
_cell.length_b   1.000
_cell.length_c   1.000
_cell.angle_alpha   90.00
_cell.angle_beta   90.00
_cell.angle_gamma   90.00
#
_symmetry.space_group_name_H-M   'P 1'
#
loop_
_entity.id
_entity.type
_entity.pdbx_description
1 polymer ?
#
loop_
_entity_poly.entity_id
_entity_poly.type
_entity_poly.pdbx_seq_one_letter_code
_entity_poly.pdbx_strand_id
1 'polypeptide(L)' 'MQSAKNKKLIQNMTSSTLSNGPIEGVNRKIKQIKRTAYGYRNWKNFVFRIQIEFKIRLKKRNPVRK' A
#
# COMPACT_ATOMS: atom_id res chain seq x y z
N MET A 1 9.26 -15.24 23.06
CA MET A 1 7.99 -14.79 23.68
C MET A 1 7.36 -13.53 23.05
N GLN A 2 8.07 -12.75 22.20
CA GLN A 2 7.52 -11.50 21.64
C GLN A 2 6.49 -11.68 20.51
N SER A 3 6.60 -12.74 19.70
CA SER A 3 5.78 -12.94 18.49
C SER A 3 4.27 -13.13 18.79
N ALA A 4 3.93 -13.77 19.91
CA ALA A 4 2.54 -14.03 20.31
C ALA A 4 1.78 -12.75 20.77
N LYS A 5 2.48 -11.81 21.43
CA LYS A 5 1.90 -10.52 21.85
C LYS A 5 1.60 -9.63 20.63
N ASN A 6 2.48 -9.64 19.63
CA ASN A 6 2.30 -8.87 18.40
C ASN A 6 1.10 -9.34 17.58
N LYS A 7 0.80 -10.65 17.56
CA LYS A 7 -0.36 -11.20 16.84
C LYS A 7 -1.69 -10.68 17.39
N LYS A 8 -1.86 -10.63 18.72
CA LYS A 8 -3.06 -10.06 19.37
C LYS A 8 -3.19 -8.56 19.10
N LEU A 9 -2.09 -7.81 19.14
CA LEU A 9 -2.09 -6.38 18.82
C LEU A 9 -2.48 -6.11 17.36
N ILE A 10 -1.96 -6.91 16.43
CA ILE A 10 -2.33 -6.83 15.01
C ILE A 10 -3.81 -7.14 14.82
N GLN A 11 -4.34 -8.19 15.45
CA GLN A 11 -5.78 -8.51 15.41
C GLN A 11 -6.61 -7.33 15.93
N ASN A 12 -6.27 -6.78 17.09
CA ASN A 12 -6.99 -5.65 17.65
C ASN A 12 -6.91 -4.41 16.75
N MET A 13 -5.76 -4.12 16.14
CA MET A 13 -5.62 -3.02 15.17
C MET A 13 -6.45 -3.23 13.90
N THR A 14 -6.55 -4.47 13.40
CA THR A 14 -7.35 -4.77 12.20
C THR A 14 -8.85 -4.78 12.47
N SER A 15 -9.27 -5.14 13.69
CA SER A 15 -10.68 -5.29 14.06
C SER A 15 -11.28 -4.03 14.67
N SER A 16 -10.47 -3.14 15.23
CA SER A 16 -10.94 -1.91 15.89
C SER A 16 -11.04 -0.76 14.90
N THR A 17 -12.18 -0.08 14.88
CA THR A 17 -12.46 1.09 14.02
C THR A 17 -11.67 2.34 14.42
N LEU A 18 -11.25 2.44 15.68
CA LEU A 18 -10.47 3.56 16.22
C LEU A 18 -8.94 3.41 16.02
N SER A 19 -8.48 2.30 15.43
CA SER A 19 -7.05 2.04 15.28
C SER A 19 -6.49 2.67 14.00
N ASN A 20 -5.33 3.32 14.12
CA ASN A 20 -4.56 3.84 12.98
C ASN A 20 -3.75 2.73 12.25
N GLY A 21 -3.93 1.47 12.62
CA GLY A 21 -3.15 0.37 12.06
C GLY A 21 -3.26 0.17 10.56
N PRO A 22 -4.47 0.14 9.99
CA PRO A 22 -4.64 0.01 8.55
C PRO A 22 -3.96 1.14 7.76
N ILE A 23 -4.10 2.40 8.21
CA ILE A 23 -3.50 3.57 7.54
C ILE A 23 -1.96 3.53 7.64
N GLU A 24 -1.41 3.17 8.80
CA GLU A 24 0.04 3.00 8.98
C GLU A 24 0.60 1.87 8.10
N GLY A 25 -0.13 0.76 7.99
CA GLY A 25 0.21 -0.36 7.12
C GLY A 25 0.28 0.05 5.65
N VAL A 26 -0.71 0.80 5.17
CA VAL A 26 -0.73 1.35 3.80
C VAL A 26 0.47 2.29 3.58
N ASN A 27 0.72 3.24 4.50
CA ASN A 27 1.82 4.18 4.41
C ASN A 27 3.19 3.47 4.39
N ARG A 28 3.37 2.43 5.20
CA ARG A 28 4.59 1.61 5.22
C ARG A 28 4.81 0.88 3.90
N LYS A 29 3.76 0.31 3.31
CA LYS A 29 3.82 -0.36 2.00
C LYS A 29 4.19 0.62 0.89
N ILE A 30 3.60 1.82 0.85
CA ILE A 30 3.96 2.88 -0.12
C ILE A 30 5.43 3.29 0.03
N LYS A 31 5.91 3.50 1.27
CA LYS A 31 7.32 3.80 1.55
C LYS A 31 8.26 2.68 1.09
N GLN A 32 7.85 1.41 1.25
CA GLN A 32 8.62 0.26 0.78
C GLN A 32 8.70 0.23 -0.76
N ILE A 33 7.59 0.44 -1.46
CA ILE A 33 7.56 0.52 -2.94
C ILE A 33 8.50 1.64 -3.43
N LYS A 34 8.50 2.79 -2.76
CA LYS A 34 9.41 3.90 -3.09
C LYS A 34 10.89 3.50 -2.90
N ARG A 35 11.21 2.75 -1.85
CA ARG A 35 12.58 2.30 -1.53
C ARG A 35 13.10 1.22 -2.50
N THR A 36 12.27 0.24 -2.85
CA THR A 36 12.67 -0.86 -3.75
C THR A 36 12.82 -0.43 -5.19
N ALA A 37 12.18 0.66 -5.60
CA ALA A 37 12.20 1.14 -6.97
C ALA A 37 13.42 2.01 -7.34
N TYR A 38 14.36 2.25 -6.43
CA TYR A 38 15.55 3.11 -6.63
C TYR A 38 15.24 4.47 -7.29
N GLY A 39 14.03 5.00 -7.07
CA GLY A 39 13.53 6.23 -7.67
C GLY A 39 12.81 6.01 -9.00
N TYR A 40 11.47 5.90 -8.94
CA TYR A 40 10.65 6.08 -10.13
C TYR A 40 10.88 7.48 -10.70
N ARG A 41 11.61 7.59 -11.82
CA ARG A 41 11.79 8.85 -12.56
C ARG A 41 10.47 9.40 -13.12
N ASN A 42 9.48 8.53 -13.32
CA ASN A 42 8.14 8.89 -13.77
C ASN A 42 7.10 8.63 -12.68
N TRP A 43 6.44 9.69 -12.21
CA TRP A 43 5.37 9.62 -11.21
C TRP A 43 4.23 8.66 -11.59
N LYS A 44 3.86 8.59 -12.88
CA LYS A 44 2.80 7.69 -13.35
C LYS A 44 3.16 6.22 -13.09
N ASN A 45 4.43 5.84 -13.24
CA ASN A 45 4.88 4.47 -13.00
C ASN A 45 4.83 4.11 -11.51
N PHE A 46 5.10 5.07 -10.62
CA PHE A 46 4.95 4.87 -9.18
C PHE A 46 3.48 4.64 -8.80
N VAL A 47 2.58 5.47 -9.32
CA VAL A 47 1.13 5.34 -9.08
C VAL A 47 0.61 4.00 -9.62
N PHE A 48 1.01 3.60 -10.83
CA PHE A 48 0.64 2.29 -11.37
C PHE A 48 1.14 1.13 -10.50
N ARG A 49 2.37 1.21 -9.98
CA ARG A 49 2.89 0.16 -9.08
C ARG A 49 2.09 0.06 -7.79
N ILE A 50 1.73 1.19 -7.18
CA ILE A 50 0.85 1.22 -6.00
C ILE A 50 -0.49 0.57 -6.34
N GLN A 51 -1.11 0.94 -7.46
CA GLN A 51 -2.40 0.37 -7.86
C GLN A 51 -2.36 -1.14 -8.07
N ILE A 52 -1.28 -1.66 -8.67
CA ILE A 52 -1.05 -3.10 -8.84
C ILE A 52 -0.89 -3.81 -7.48
N GLU A 53 -0.06 -3.26 -6.58
CA GLU A 53 0.19 -3.84 -5.25
C GLU A 53 -1.07 -3.89 -4.38
N PHE A 54 -1.92 -2.87 -4.47
CA PHE A 54 -3.20 -2.82 -3.73
C PHE A 54 -4.37 -3.48 -4.49
N LYS A 55 -4.12 -4.12 -5.64
CA LYS A 55 -5.14 -4.72 -6.53
C LYS A 55 -6.34 -3.79 -6.80
N ILE A 56 -6.09 -2.48 -6.84
CA ILE A 56 -7.13 -1.49 -7.12
C ILE A 56 -7.55 -1.69 -8.58
N ARG A 57 -8.85 -1.88 -8.85
CA ARG A 57 -9.33 -2.06 -10.23
C ARG A 57 -8.91 -0.85 -11.08
N LEU A 58 -7.92 -1.05 -11.93
CA LEU A 58 -7.50 -0.05 -12.91
C LEU A 58 -8.59 0.07 -13.96
N LYS A 59 -9.32 1.19 -14.00
CA LYS A 59 -10.09 1.55 -15.20
C LYS A 59 -9.06 1.77 -16.31
N LYS A 60 -9.01 0.87 -17.30
CA LYS A 60 -8.27 1.11 -18.54
C LYS A 60 -8.75 2.44 -19.09
N ARG A 61 -7.84 3.42 -19.20
CA ARG A 61 -8.16 4.64 -19.96
C ARG A 61 -8.11 4.26 -21.43
N ASN A 62 -9.15 4.61 -22.17
CA ASN A 62 -9.13 4.48 -23.62
C ASN A 62 -7.96 5.29 -24.16
N PRO A 63 -7.17 4.76 -25.11
CA PRO A 63 -6.08 5.51 -25.70
C PRO A 63 -6.65 6.79 -26.30
N VAL A 64 -6.10 7.95 -25.90
CA VAL A 64 -6.39 9.22 -26.57
C VAL A 64 -5.76 9.09 -27.95
N ARG A 65 -6.58 8.74 -28.94
CA ARG A 65 -6.20 8.83 -30.35
C ARG A 65 -5.98 10.32 -30.61
N LYS A 66 -4.73 10.69 -30.87
CA LYS A 66 -4.40 11.98 -31.48
C LYS A 66 -4.61 11.87 -32.98
#